data_AF-A0AAV0RX74-F1
#
_entry.id   AF-A0AAV0RX74-F1
#
_cell.length_a   1.000
_cell.length_b   1.000
_cell.length_c   1.000
_cell.angle_alpha   90.00
_cell.angle_beta   90.00
_cell.angle_gamma   90.00
#
_symmetry.space_group_name_H-M   'P 1'
#
loop_
_entity.id
_entity.type
_entity.pdbx_description
1 polymer ?
#
loop_
_entity_poly.entity_id
_entity_poly.type
_entity_poly.pdbx_seq_one_letter_code
_entity_poly.pdbx_strand_id
1 'polypeptide(L)'
;MVICGKNYHRISSLLPAEGERPKFAQLYMFELENEIDNRLSSFASRDSHLMPELLTSLLQMLDQHNELVKTFRRIRQQLQTSDTPNMKLRIFGAKSRNRQNDLPTSSDIAALIPGDFVPNRDDRDIIVDHIHEGLKRITSLNPKFDALHFPLLFPYGEDGYHPLIKYNARCCHTPSDWVQIPQIFLVDHGTHPIGSITEGIYDMFLHNYRQPQYLATRAIITPKNTTVTEINSYMLQQVPDITKTYYSSDSLQQSTETSASLEDCYPTEFLKTLTFNGVPDHELILKNHTQIMLLRNLSPGLGLCNGTWIMITSLGDNVIQGTIMGGSNDSDDVIITRIVLNIENSRWPFILKRRQFPVRLCYGMTINKSQGQTLDKVGIYLPDPVFSHGQLYVGVSRVRSANGLRILIDNPADIPGDYTRNIVFREAFTDILQA
;
A
#
# COMPACT_ATOMS: atom_id res chain seq x y z
N MET A 1 -23.73 2.52 -3.41
CA MET A 1 -23.40 1.81 -2.15
C MET A 1 -21.93 2.07 -1.87
N VAL A 2 -21.62 2.84 -0.82
CA VAL A 2 -20.27 3.32 -0.51
C VAL A 2 -19.57 2.31 0.40
N ILE A 3 -18.32 1.97 0.11
CA ILE A 3 -17.42 1.33 1.08
C ILE A 3 -16.56 2.45 1.68
N CYS A 4 -16.70 2.71 2.97
CA CYS A 4 -15.81 3.57 3.74
C CYS A 4 -15.41 2.81 5.01
N GLY A 5 -14.10 2.73 5.29
CA GLY A 5 -13.53 2.03 6.45
C GLY A 5 -12.04 1.77 6.26
N LYS A 6 -11.33 1.39 7.34
CA LYS A 6 -10.02 0.72 7.23
C LYS A 6 -10.17 -0.42 6.19
N ASN A 7 -9.14 -0.70 5.39
CA ASN A 7 -9.20 -1.85 4.47
C ASN A 7 -9.24 -3.14 5.31
N TYR A 8 -10.44 -3.61 5.59
CA TYR A 8 -10.71 -4.95 6.08
C TYR A 8 -10.89 -5.82 4.83
N HIS A 9 -10.07 -6.85 4.66
CA HIS A 9 -10.45 -7.92 3.75
C HIS A 9 -11.50 -8.77 4.46
N ARG A 10 -12.77 -8.43 4.24
CA ARG A 10 -13.85 -9.41 4.47
C ARG A 10 -13.69 -10.44 3.36
N ILE A 11 -13.08 -11.58 3.67
CA ILE A 11 -13.21 -12.75 2.80
C ILE A 11 -14.71 -13.02 2.77
N SER A 12 -15.33 -12.78 1.62
CA SER A 12 -16.75 -13.07 1.38
C SER A 12 -16.98 -14.59 1.54
N SER A 13 -18.21 -15.03 1.35
CA SER A 13 -18.47 -16.46 1.18
C SER A 13 -17.41 -17.07 0.26
N LEU A 14 -16.87 -18.21 0.70
CA LEU A 14 -15.89 -18.99 -0.05
C LEU A 14 -16.47 -19.53 -1.37
N LEU A 15 -17.79 -19.42 -1.54
CA LEU A 15 -18.54 -19.62 -2.77
C LEU A 15 -19.08 -18.26 -3.27
N PRO A 16 -19.10 -18.02 -4.60
CA PRO A 16 -19.79 -16.85 -5.16
C PRO A 16 -21.29 -16.91 -4.86
N ALA A 17 -21.95 -15.74 -4.86
CA ALA A 17 -23.41 -15.69 -4.80
C ALA A 17 -24.01 -16.28 -6.09
N GLU A 18 -25.26 -16.75 -6.02
CA GLU A 18 -25.94 -17.38 -7.14
C GLU A 18 -25.98 -16.42 -8.37
N GLY A 19 -25.37 -16.84 -9.47
CA GLY A 19 -25.23 -16.02 -10.70
C GLY A 19 -24.07 -15.02 -10.71
N GLU A 20 -23.29 -14.89 -9.64
CA GLU A 20 -22.08 -14.05 -9.62
C GLU A 20 -20.82 -14.82 -10.04
N ARG A 21 -19.86 -14.11 -10.66
CA ARG A 21 -18.57 -14.69 -11.04
C ARG A 21 -17.63 -14.79 -9.83
N PRO A 22 -16.85 -15.88 -9.69
CA PRO A 22 -15.90 -16.05 -8.60
C PRO A 22 -14.76 -15.02 -8.67
N LYS A 23 -14.33 -14.49 -7.52
CA LYS A 23 -13.21 -13.54 -7.40
C LYS A 23 -12.28 -13.86 -6.23
N PHE A 24 -11.01 -13.46 -6.34
CA PHE A 24 -10.01 -13.57 -5.27
C PHE A 24 -9.86 -15.02 -4.75
N ALA A 25 -10.09 -15.25 -3.44
CA ALA A 25 -9.99 -16.57 -2.82
C ALA A 25 -11.03 -17.58 -3.35
N GLN A 26 -12.18 -17.12 -3.87
CA GLN A 26 -13.21 -17.99 -4.44
C GLN A 26 -12.70 -18.74 -5.68
N LEU A 27 -11.69 -18.20 -6.38
CA LEU A 27 -11.07 -18.85 -7.54
C LEU A 27 -10.36 -20.17 -7.19
N TYR A 28 -10.02 -20.40 -5.91
CA TYR A 28 -9.48 -21.69 -5.47
C TYR A 28 -10.57 -22.73 -5.16
N MET A 29 -11.82 -22.28 -5.04
CA MET A 29 -12.94 -23.07 -4.53
C MET A 29 -14.06 -23.29 -5.55
N PHE A 30 -14.25 -22.38 -6.50
CA PHE A 30 -15.26 -22.47 -7.54
C PHE A 30 -14.69 -23.05 -8.84
N GLU A 31 -15.38 -24.04 -9.44
CA GLU A 31 -15.14 -24.69 -10.74
C GLU A 31 -13.69 -24.77 -11.25
N LEU A 32 -13.08 -25.96 -11.10
CA LEU A 32 -11.73 -26.26 -11.62
C LEU A 32 -11.64 -26.25 -13.14
N GLU A 33 -12.67 -26.75 -13.82
CA GLU A 33 -12.63 -27.00 -15.26
C GLU A 33 -12.42 -25.70 -16.05
N ASN A 34 -12.86 -24.57 -15.47
CA ASN A 34 -12.71 -23.24 -16.05
C ASN A 34 -11.85 -22.33 -15.17
N GLU A 35 -11.01 -22.84 -14.25
CA GLU A 35 -10.27 -21.99 -13.30
C GLU A 35 -9.34 -20.99 -14.02
N ILE A 36 -8.66 -21.45 -15.07
CA ILE A 36 -7.79 -20.61 -15.90
C ILE A 36 -8.62 -19.53 -16.60
N ASP A 37 -9.76 -19.90 -17.18
CA ASP A 37 -10.65 -18.95 -17.88
C ASP A 37 -11.33 -17.96 -16.92
N ASN A 38 -11.71 -18.42 -15.72
CA ASN A 38 -12.24 -17.58 -14.65
C ASN A 38 -11.19 -16.57 -14.15
N ARG A 39 -9.93 -16.98 -14.08
CA ARG A 39 -8.80 -16.09 -13.73
C ARG A 39 -8.48 -15.12 -14.86
N LEU A 40 -8.36 -15.58 -16.10
CA LEU A 40 -8.12 -14.74 -17.27
C LEU A 40 -9.23 -13.70 -17.46
N SER A 41 -10.49 -14.13 -17.35
CA SER A 41 -11.65 -13.24 -17.47
C SER A 41 -11.79 -12.25 -16.31
N SER A 42 -11.27 -12.58 -15.11
CA SER A 42 -11.21 -11.65 -13.97
C SER A 42 -10.23 -10.49 -14.19
N PHE A 43 -9.23 -10.68 -15.06
CA PHE A 43 -8.22 -9.66 -15.41
C PHE A 43 -8.39 -9.10 -16.84
N ALA A 44 -9.41 -9.54 -17.58
CA ALA A 44 -9.72 -9.11 -18.93
C ALA A 44 -10.34 -7.70 -18.98
N SER A 45 -9.60 -6.69 -18.55
CA SER A 45 -9.74 -5.35 -19.12
C SER A 45 -8.93 -5.32 -20.42
N ARG A 46 -9.64 -5.11 -21.53
CA ARG A 46 -9.21 -4.91 -22.93
C ARG A 46 -7.70 -4.62 -23.08
N ASP A 47 -7.00 -5.48 -23.84
CA ASP A 47 -5.57 -5.41 -24.21
C ASP A 47 -4.53 -6.02 -23.24
N SER A 48 -4.72 -7.27 -22.82
CA SER A 48 -3.62 -8.05 -22.24
C SER A 48 -3.46 -9.41 -22.93
N HIS A 49 -2.32 -9.59 -23.61
CA HIS A 49 -1.80 -10.90 -24.05
C HIS A 49 -1.34 -11.69 -22.81
N LEU A 50 -2.27 -12.09 -21.95
CA LEU A 50 -1.98 -13.00 -20.85
C LEU A 50 -1.70 -14.39 -21.44
N MET A 51 -0.49 -14.92 -21.20
CA MET A 51 -0.11 -16.27 -21.65
C MET A 51 -0.79 -17.32 -20.76
N PRO A 52 -1.77 -18.10 -21.27
CA PRO A 52 -2.48 -19.10 -20.47
C PRO A 52 -1.54 -20.19 -19.93
N GLU A 53 -0.46 -20.47 -20.68
CA GLU A 53 0.59 -21.42 -20.33
C GLU A 53 1.30 -21.03 -19.02
N LEU A 54 1.67 -19.75 -18.87
CA LEU A 54 2.34 -19.26 -17.65
C LEU A 54 1.41 -19.31 -16.44
N LEU A 55 0.14 -18.96 -16.62
CA LEU A 55 -0.86 -19.08 -15.55
C LEU A 55 -1.05 -20.53 -15.11
N THR A 56 -1.06 -21.46 -16.08
CA THR A 56 -1.15 -22.91 -15.82
C THR A 56 0.06 -23.38 -15.02
N SER A 57 1.28 -23.01 -15.42
CA SER A 57 2.49 -23.38 -14.70
C SER A 57 2.53 -22.82 -13.27
N LEU A 58 2.11 -21.57 -13.06
CA LEU A 58 2.03 -20.97 -11.73
C LEU A 58 1.01 -21.65 -10.84
N LEU A 59 -0.16 -22.03 -11.37
CA LEU A 59 -1.17 -22.78 -10.62
C LEU A 59 -0.67 -24.17 -10.23
N GLN A 60 -0.05 -24.90 -11.16
CA GLN A 60 0.54 -26.21 -10.87
C GLN A 60 1.58 -26.12 -9.76
N MET A 61 2.47 -25.13 -9.84
CA MET A 61 3.46 -24.87 -8.78
C MET A 61 2.78 -24.61 -7.43
N LEU A 62 1.78 -23.74 -7.38
CA LEU A 62 1.07 -23.42 -6.13
C LEU A 62 0.29 -24.62 -5.57
N ASP A 63 -0.38 -25.40 -6.41
CA ASP A 63 -1.11 -26.60 -5.99
C ASP A 63 -0.16 -27.68 -5.44
N GLN A 64 1.06 -27.79 -6.00
CA GLN A 64 2.09 -28.73 -5.55
C GLN A 64 2.78 -28.30 -4.25
N HIS A 65 3.04 -27.00 -4.07
CA HIS A 65 3.95 -26.51 -3.04
C HIS A 65 3.28 -25.70 -1.94
N ASN A 66 2.19 -24.97 -2.23
CA ASN A 66 1.62 -24.04 -1.27
C ASN A 66 0.63 -24.72 -0.31
N GLU A 67 0.98 -24.81 0.97
CA GLU A 67 0.14 -25.48 1.98
C GLU A 67 -1.19 -24.75 2.25
N LEU A 68 -1.24 -23.43 2.06
CA LEU A 68 -2.49 -22.67 2.14
C LEU A 68 -3.40 -23.05 0.97
N VAL A 69 -2.86 -23.09 -0.26
CA VAL A 69 -3.63 -23.50 -1.45
C VAL A 69 -4.17 -24.92 -1.28
N LYS A 70 -3.33 -25.87 -0.84
CA LYS A 70 -3.77 -27.25 -0.53
C LYS A 70 -4.90 -27.27 0.50
N THR A 71 -4.84 -26.40 1.52
CA THR A 71 -5.91 -26.26 2.51
C THR A 71 -7.21 -25.77 1.86
N PHE A 72 -7.16 -24.74 1.01
CA PHE A 72 -8.32 -24.28 0.25
C PHE A 72 -8.90 -25.39 -0.66
N ARG A 73 -8.05 -26.18 -1.33
CA ARG A 73 -8.47 -27.31 -2.16
C ARG A 73 -9.14 -28.43 -1.35
N ARG A 74 -8.61 -28.78 -0.17
CA ARG A 74 -9.21 -29.77 0.74
C ARG A 74 -10.58 -29.33 1.23
N ILE A 75 -10.72 -28.06 1.64
CA ILE A 75 -12.01 -27.50 2.07
C ILE A 75 -13.03 -27.61 0.94
N ARG A 76 -12.64 -27.31 -0.30
CA ARG A 76 -13.54 -27.47 -1.46
C ARG A 76 -13.99 -28.93 -1.65
N GLN A 77 -13.08 -29.89 -1.62
CA GLN A 77 -13.43 -31.31 -1.80
C GLN A 77 -14.46 -31.77 -0.75
N GLN A 78 -14.33 -31.28 0.48
CA GLN A 78 -15.31 -31.56 1.54
C GLN A 78 -16.65 -30.87 1.30
N LEU A 79 -16.68 -29.65 0.75
CA LEU A 79 -17.92 -28.96 0.36
C LEU A 79 -18.69 -29.66 -0.77
N GLN A 80 -18.01 -30.42 -1.64
CA GLN A 80 -18.65 -31.16 -2.74
C GLN A 80 -19.27 -32.51 -2.31
N THR A 81 -18.90 -33.03 -1.13
CA THR A 81 -19.25 -34.38 -0.68
C THR A 81 -20.29 -34.44 0.45
N SER A 82 -20.64 -33.31 1.08
CA SER A 82 -21.59 -33.27 2.20
C SER A 82 -22.64 -32.18 2.05
N ASP A 83 -23.90 -32.53 2.28
CA ASP A 83 -25.06 -31.61 2.32
C ASP A 83 -25.21 -30.93 3.69
N THR A 84 -24.14 -30.29 4.20
CA THR A 84 -24.26 -29.41 5.36
C THR A 84 -23.33 -28.19 5.30
N PRO A 85 -23.88 -26.96 5.47
CA PRO A 85 -23.11 -25.73 5.50
C PRO A 85 -22.71 -25.44 6.95
N ASN A 86 -21.43 -25.54 7.31
CA ASN A 86 -20.82 -24.84 8.45
C ASN A 86 -19.32 -25.20 8.59
N MET A 87 -18.48 -24.67 7.70
CA MET A 87 -17.02 -24.79 7.81
C MET A 87 -16.38 -23.46 8.23
N LYS A 88 -15.45 -23.50 9.20
CA LYS A 88 -14.69 -22.34 9.69
C LYS A 88 -13.21 -22.49 9.28
N LEU A 89 -12.63 -21.49 8.62
CA LEU A 89 -11.18 -21.37 8.44
C LEU A 89 -10.58 -20.55 9.58
N ARG A 90 -9.78 -21.15 10.47
CA ARG A 90 -9.05 -20.44 11.53
C ARG A 90 -7.56 -20.76 11.44
N ILE A 91 -6.75 -19.72 11.30
CA ILE A 91 -5.28 -19.80 11.26
C ILE A 91 -4.76 -19.57 12.67
N PHE A 92 -4.01 -20.52 13.21
CA PHE A 92 -3.37 -20.36 14.51
C PHE A 92 -2.15 -19.44 14.39
N GLY A 93 -2.08 -18.42 15.25
CA GLY A 93 -0.81 -17.70 15.47
C GLY A 93 0.17 -18.61 16.21
N ALA A 94 1.47 -18.47 15.91
CA ALA A 94 2.53 -19.29 16.47
C ALA A 94 2.39 -19.45 18.00
N LYS A 95 2.14 -20.69 18.46
CA LYS A 95 2.22 -21.02 19.89
C LYS A 95 3.69 -21.07 20.27
N SER A 96 4.06 -20.33 21.32
CA SER A 96 5.34 -20.49 22.01
C SER A 96 5.52 -21.95 22.43
N ARG A 97 6.28 -22.71 21.65
CA ARG A 97 7.00 -23.92 22.05
C ARG A 97 8.01 -24.26 20.95
N ASN A 98 9.27 -24.35 21.36
CA ASN A 98 10.44 -24.73 20.56
C ASN A 98 10.16 -25.85 19.54
N ARG A 99 9.84 -25.48 18.30
CA ARG A 99 9.94 -26.34 17.12
C ARG A 99 10.66 -25.52 16.06
N GLN A 100 11.96 -25.68 16.03
CA GLN A 100 12.86 -24.83 15.27
C GLN A 100 13.20 -25.42 13.89
N ASN A 101 12.57 -26.51 13.43
CA ASN A 101 12.99 -27.23 12.20
C ASN A 101 11.90 -28.13 11.55
N ASP A 102 10.59 -27.86 11.67
CA ASP A 102 9.59 -28.73 11.02
C ASP A 102 8.67 -27.96 10.06
N LEU A 103 8.58 -28.44 8.80
CA LEU A 103 7.54 -28.07 7.83
C LEU A 103 6.15 -28.12 8.48
N PRO A 104 5.21 -27.21 8.15
CA PRO A 104 3.86 -27.26 8.69
C PRO A 104 3.23 -28.62 8.34
N THR A 105 3.04 -29.47 9.35
CA THR A 105 2.40 -30.77 9.15
C THR A 105 0.90 -30.59 9.05
N SER A 106 0.21 -31.48 8.32
CA SER A 106 -1.24 -31.39 8.04
C SER A 106 -2.15 -31.28 9.28
N SER A 107 -1.61 -31.54 10.47
CA SER A 107 -2.28 -31.43 11.77
C SER A 107 -2.22 -30.05 12.43
N ASP A 108 -1.35 -29.14 11.95
CA ASP A 108 -1.19 -27.79 12.54
C ASP A 108 -2.19 -26.76 11.96
N ILE A 109 -3.05 -27.20 11.05
CA ILE A 109 -4.15 -26.44 10.49
C ILE A 109 -5.46 -27.14 10.89
N ALA A 110 -6.32 -26.38 11.56
CA ALA A 110 -7.65 -26.74 12.06
C ALA A 110 -7.70 -27.55 13.39
N ALA A 111 -8.13 -26.88 14.47
CA ALA A 111 -8.63 -27.51 15.68
C ALA A 111 -9.79 -26.69 16.30
N LEU A 112 -10.78 -27.41 16.83
CA LEU A 112 -12.10 -26.93 17.24
C LEU A 112 -12.17 -26.78 18.78
N ILE A 113 -12.18 -25.56 19.33
CA ILE A 113 -12.40 -25.28 20.78
C ILE A 113 -13.06 -23.87 20.99
N PRO A 114 -14.03 -23.71 21.91
CA PRO A 114 -14.77 -22.44 22.15
C PRO A 114 -14.13 -21.52 23.21
N GLY A 115 -14.40 -20.21 23.13
CA GLY A 115 -14.02 -19.21 24.15
C GLY A 115 -13.91 -17.77 23.63
N ASP A 116 -14.46 -16.83 24.41
CA ASP A 116 -14.65 -15.39 24.12
C ASP A 116 -13.42 -14.52 24.40
N PHE A 117 -13.22 -13.44 23.64
CA PHE A 117 -12.26 -12.38 23.97
C PHE A 117 -12.68 -10.95 23.57
N VAL A 118 -12.11 -10.06 24.38
CA VAL A 118 -12.21 -8.60 24.56
C VAL A 118 -11.63 -7.80 23.37
N PRO A 119 -12.19 -6.61 23.05
CA PRO A 119 -11.73 -5.80 21.93
C PRO A 119 -10.52 -4.93 22.29
N ASN A 120 -9.39 -5.09 21.60
CA ASN A 120 -8.44 -3.98 21.45
C ASN A 120 -7.62 -4.01 20.14
N ARG A 121 -7.57 -2.81 19.53
CA ARG A 121 -6.57 -2.15 18.67
C ARG A 121 -5.62 -3.02 17.80
N ASP A 122 -6.04 -3.26 16.57
CA ASP A 122 -5.14 -3.34 15.41
C ASP A 122 -5.91 -2.94 14.14
N ASP A 123 -5.27 -2.38 13.12
CA ASP A 123 -5.99 -1.63 12.07
C ASP A 123 -6.08 -2.33 10.71
N ARG A 124 -5.63 -3.59 10.62
CA ARG A 124 -5.72 -4.46 9.44
C ARG A 124 -5.97 -5.90 9.90
N ASP A 125 -7.19 -6.38 9.71
CA ASP A 125 -7.56 -7.75 10.10
C ASP A 125 -8.32 -8.45 8.99
N ILE A 126 -8.17 -9.77 8.95
CA ILE A 126 -9.08 -10.66 8.23
C ILE A 126 -10.16 -11.08 9.23
N ILE A 127 -11.42 -10.83 8.88
CA ILE A 127 -12.56 -11.16 9.72
C ILE A 127 -13.29 -12.35 9.11
N VAL A 128 -13.35 -13.45 9.85
CA VAL A 128 -14.06 -14.68 9.49
C VAL A 128 -15.36 -14.71 10.26
N ASP A 129 -16.49 -14.70 9.55
CA ASP A 129 -17.83 -14.65 10.14
C ASP A 129 -18.28 -16.05 10.59
N HIS A 130 -18.96 -16.13 11.74
CA HIS A 130 -19.53 -17.36 12.28
C HIS A 130 -21.02 -17.19 12.50
N ILE A 131 -21.83 -18.03 11.85
CA ILE A 131 -23.30 -17.92 11.80
C ILE A 131 -23.96 -17.96 13.20
N HIS A 132 -23.29 -18.47 14.25
CA HIS A 132 -23.86 -18.57 15.60
C HIS A 132 -23.04 -17.92 16.75
N GLU A 133 -21.83 -17.40 16.51
CA GLU A 133 -20.93 -16.87 17.58
C GLU A 133 -20.26 -15.54 17.20
N GLY A 134 -20.58 -14.97 16.03
CA GLY A 134 -20.04 -13.67 15.60
C GLY A 134 -18.62 -13.71 15.01
N LEU A 135 -18.13 -12.51 14.70
CA LEU A 135 -16.92 -12.24 13.90
C LEU A 135 -15.62 -12.67 14.61
N LYS A 136 -14.81 -13.53 13.98
CA LYS A 136 -13.45 -13.90 14.43
C LYS A 136 -12.38 -13.12 13.67
N ARG A 137 -11.43 -12.53 14.39
CA ARG A 137 -10.38 -11.63 13.87
C ARG A 137 -9.04 -12.34 13.73
N ILE A 138 -8.42 -12.29 12.56
CA ILE A 138 -7.02 -12.63 12.32
C ILE A 138 -6.27 -11.30 12.15
N THR A 139 -5.37 -11.01 13.07
CA THR A 139 -4.61 -9.75 13.08
C THR A 139 -3.56 -9.75 11.97
N SER A 140 -3.17 -8.56 11.50
CA SER A 140 -2.01 -8.41 10.58
C SER A 140 -0.67 -8.86 11.18
N LEU A 141 -0.62 -9.13 12.48
CA LEU A 141 0.52 -9.73 13.17
C LEU A 141 0.52 -11.27 13.10
N ASN A 142 -0.47 -11.87 12.43
CA ASN A 142 -0.48 -13.30 12.19
C ASN A 142 0.62 -13.65 11.17
N PRO A 143 1.50 -14.63 11.47
CA PRO A 143 2.58 -15.02 10.57
C PRO A 143 2.10 -15.37 9.15
N LYS A 144 0.92 -15.96 8.98
CA LYS A 144 0.39 -16.33 7.65
C LYS A 144 -0.28 -15.18 6.90
N PHE A 145 -0.38 -13.99 7.49
CA PHE A 145 -1.04 -12.85 6.87
C PHE A 145 -0.38 -12.48 5.54
N ASP A 146 0.96 -12.41 5.50
CA ASP A 146 1.71 -12.06 4.30
C ASP A 146 1.58 -13.14 3.21
N ALA A 147 1.63 -14.42 3.58
CA ALA A 147 1.47 -15.52 2.63
C ALA A 147 0.08 -15.62 2.01
N LEU A 148 -0.96 -15.24 2.75
CA LEU A 148 -2.31 -15.11 2.21
C LEU A 148 -2.44 -13.94 1.23
N HIS A 149 -1.73 -12.85 1.49
CA HIS A 149 -1.81 -11.64 0.68
C HIS A 149 -0.90 -11.68 -0.54
N PHE A 150 0.23 -12.38 -0.46
CA PHE A 150 1.24 -12.50 -1.51
C PHE A 150 1.60 -13.97 -1.80
N PRO A 151 0.66 -14.81 -2.30
CA PRO A 151 0.92 -16.24 -2.51
C PRO A 151 2.11 -16.58 -3.42
N LEU A 152 2.45 -15.69 -4.35
CA LEU A 152 3.62 -15.85 -5.23
C LEU A 152 4.94 -15.45 -4.56
N LEU A 153 4.89 -14.62 -3.52
CA LEU A 153 6.07 -14.28 -2.71
C LEU A 153 6.30 -15.33 -1.62
N PHE A 154 5.25 -16.05 -1.22
CA PHE A 154 5.29 -17.15 -0.24
C PHE A 154 4.80 -18.45 -0.92
N PRO A 155 5.53 -18.99 -1.93
CA PRO A 155 5.06 -20.10 -2.77
C PRO A 155 4.76 -21.38 -1.99
N TYR A 156 5.28 -21.53 -0.77
CA TYR A 156 4.99 -22.66 0.11
C TYR A 156 3.94 -22.37 1.20
N GLY A 157 3.46 -21.12 1.29
CA GLY A 157 2.57 -20.67 2.35
C GLY A 157 3.27 -20.46 3.69
N GLU A 158 4.56 -20.12 3.65
CA GLU A 158 5.45 -19.88 4.79
C GLU A 158 5.06 -18.68 5.66
N ASP A 159 5.68 -18.55 6.84
CA ASP A 159 5.37 -17.49 7.79
C ASP A 159 6.06 -16.17 7.41
N GLY A 160 5.30 -15.10 7.25
CA GLY A 160 5.77 -13.72 7.16
C GLY A 160 6.02 -13.07 8.52
N TYR A 161 5.92 -11.75 8.60
CA TYR A 161 6.30 -11.01 9.80
C TYR A 161 5.43 -11.37 11.03
N HIS A 162 6.06 -11.63 12.18
CA HIS A 162 5.38 -11.73 13.48
C HIS A 162 6.24 -11.19 14.64
N PRO A 163 5.64 -10.75 15.76
CA PRO A 163 6.36 -10.08 16.86
C PRO A 163 7.42 -10.91 17.60
N LEU A 164 7.42 -12.24 17.38
CA LEU A 164 8.36 -13.17 18.02
C LEU A 164 9.53 -13.56 17.09
N ILE A 165 9.58 -13.00 15.86
CA ILE A 165 10.74 -13.17 14.98
C ILE A 165 11.94 -12.56 15.72
N LYS A 166 12.92 -13.41 16.05
CA LYS A 166 14.14 -12.95 16.69
C LYS A 166 14.97 -12.21 15.65
N TYR A 167 15.29 -10.95 15.93
CA TYR A 167 16.27 -10.20 15.16
C TYR A 167 17.63 -10.91 15.24
N ASN A 168 18.04 -11.57 14.16
CA ASN A 168 19.34 -12.22 14.10
C ASN A 168 20.36 -11.29 13.44
N ALA A 169 21.12 -10.57 14.26
CA ALA A 169 22.14 -9.61 13.81
C ALA A 169 23.30 -10.23 12.99
N ARG A 170 23.29 -11.56 12.78
CA ARG A 170 24.27 -12.27 11.96
C ARG A 170 23.84 -12.50 10.50
N CYS A 171 22.56 -12.30 10.15
CA CYS A 171 22.07 -12.39 8.78
C CYS A 171 22.23 -11.08 7.98
N CYS A 172 22.88 -10.07 8.58
CA CYS A 172 23.22 -8.85 7.89
C CYS A 172 24.22 -9.16 6.77
N HIS A 173 23.74 -9.09 5.53
CA HIS A 173 24.53 -8.98 4.30
C HIS A 173 25.06 -10.31 3.74
N THR A 174 24.17 -11.05 3.09
CA THR A 174 24.63 -12.00 2.06
C THR A 174 24.70 -11.28 0.70
N PRO A 175 25.65 -11.61 -0.20
CA PRO A 175 25.74 -11.03 -1.55
C PRO A 175 24.43 -11.16 -2.36
N SER A 176 23.59 -12.13 -2.00
CA SER A 176 22.34 -12.48 -2.67
C SER A 176 21.14 -11.58 -2.37
N ASP A 177 21.27 -10.53 -1.56
CA ASP A 177 20.20 -9.54 -1.35
C ASP A 177 20.22 -8.42 -2.40
N TRP A 178 21.26 -8.38 -3.23
CA TRP A 178 21.37 -7.43 -4.33
C TRP A 178 20.73 -8.00 -5.60
N VAL A 179 19.86 -7.22 -6.21
CA VAL A 179 19.19 -7.55 -7.46
C VAL A 179 19.68 -6.58 -8.53
N GLN A 180 20.14 -7.15 -9.64
CA GLN A 180 20.45 -6.38 -10.84
C GLN A 180 19.15 -6.04 -11.57
N ILE A 181 18.94 -4.76 -11.84
CA ILE A 181 17.81 -4.25 -12.61
C ILE A 181 18.17 -4.31 -14.10
N PRO A 182 17.32 -4.91 -14.95
CA PRO A 182 17.54 -4.90 -16.39
C PRO A 182 17.67 -3.49 -16.96
N GLN A 183 18.64 -3.30 -17.86
CA GLN A 183 18.95 -2.00 -18.48
C GLN A 183 17.74 -1.32 -19.14
N ILE A 184 16.78 -2.11 -19.65
CA ILE A 184 15.54 -1.60 -20.25
C ILE A 184 14.66 -0.77 -19.28
N PHE A 185 14.81 -0.99 -17.98
CA PHE A 185 14.06 -0.25 -16.95
C PHE A 185 14.87 0.89 -16.36
N LEU A 186 16.19 0.91 -16.54
CA LEU A 186 17.05 1.88 -15.90
C LEU A 186 16.95 3.25 -16.56
N VAL A 187 17.01 4.28 -15.72
CA VAL A 187 17.18 5.67 -16.13
C VAL A 187 18.57 6.09 -15.70
N ASP A 188 19.30 6.71 -16.61
CA ASP A 188 20.62 7.26 -16.30
C ASP A 188 20.53 8.36 -15.24
N HIS A 189 21.39 8.28 -14.23
CA HIS A 189 21.45 9.24 -13.12
C HIS A 189 21.72 10.68 -13.60
N GLY A 190 22.29 10.85 -14.81
CA GLY A 190 22.52 12.15 -15.44
C GLY A 190 23.30 13.10 -14.54
N THR A 191 23.08 14.41 -14.71
CA THR A 191 23.62 15.45 -13.81
C THR A 191 22.72 15.75 -12.62
N HIS A 192 21.43 15.36 -12.69
CA HIS A 192 20.44 15.64 -11.66
C HIS A 192 19.45 14.46 -11.57
N PRO A 193 19.60 13.52 -10.61
CA PRO A 193 18.81 12.29 -10.54
C PRO A 193 17.30 12.51 -10.53
N ILE A 194 16.81 13.47 -9.72
CA ILE A 194 15.39 13.82 -9.69
C ILE A 194 14.91 14.35 -11.05
N GLY A 195 15.78 15.04 -11.79
CA GLY A 195 15.48 15.56 -13.12
C GLY A 195 15.34 14.44 -14.12
N SER A 196 16.29 13.51 -14.14
CA SER A 196 16.26 12.35 -15.02
C SER A 196 15.01 11.47 -14.81
N ILE A 197 14.65 11.16 -13.55
CA ILE A 197 13.45 10.34 -13.29
C ILE A 197 12.16 11.11 -13.59
N THR A 198 12.13 12.42 -13.35
CA THR A 198 10.94 13.24 -13.67
C THR A 198 10.75 13.37 -15.17
N GLU A 199 11.81 13.54 -15.96
CA GLU A 199 11.73 13.51 -17.43
C GLU A 199 11.30 12.12 -17.95
N GLY A 200 11.82 11.05 -17.33
CA GLY A 200 11.46 9.68 -17.67
C GLY A 200 9.98 9.36 -17.46
N ILE A 201 9.32 10.00 -16.48
CA ILE A 201 7.90 9.75 -16.13
C ILE A 201 6.96 10.82 -16.66
N TYR A 202 7.28 12.09 -16.40
CA TYR A 202 6.54 13.26 -16.84
C TYR A 202 7.13 13.82 -18.13
N ASP A 203 7.11 13.02 -19.20
CA ASP A 203 7.58 13.39 -20.52
C ASP A 203 6.81 14.58 -21.10
N MET A 204 7.53 15.55 -21.66
CA MET A 204 6.95 16.79 -22.19
C MET A 204 6.09 17.53 -21.16
N PHE A 205 6.48 17.53 -19.89
CA PHE A 205 5.70 18.06 -18.76
C PHE A 205 5.08 19.44 -19.03
N LEU A 206 5.85 20.42 -19.52
CA LEU A 206 5.35 21.77 -19.78
C LEU A 206 4.22 21.85 -20.82
N HIS A 207 4.11 20.86 -21.71
CA HIS A 207 3.03 20.78 -22.69
C HIS A 207 1.78 20.09 -22.11
N ASN A 208 1.98 19.18 -21.17
CA ASN A 208 0.94 18.24 -20.71
C ASN A 208 0.44 18.49 -19.28
N TYR A 209 1.11 19.33 -18.46
CA TYR A 209 0.79 19.51 -17.05
C TYR A 209 -0.64 20.00 -16.77
N ARG A 210 -1.31 20.61 -17.76
CA ARG A 210 -2.70 21.05 -17.67
C ARG A 210 -3.72 19.96 -17.99
N GLN A 211 -3.28 18.77 -18.40
CA GLN A 211 -4.16 17.67 -18.81
C GLN A 211 -4.38 16.69 -17.65
N PRO A 212 -5.62 16.53 -17.14
CA PRO A 212 -5.92 15.61 -16.04
C PRO A 212 -5.59 14.16 -16.35
N GLN A 213 -5.93 13.68 -17.54
CA GLN A 213 -5.70 12.29 -17.97
C GLN A 213 -4.20 11.94 -18.01
N TYR A 214 -3.37 12.91 -18.40
CA TYR A 214 -1.92 12.77 -18.37
C TYR A 214 -1.43 12.58 -16.94
N LEU A 215 -1.84 13.45 -16.00
CA LEU A 215 -1.39 13.40 -14.60
C LEU A 215 -1.97 12.21 -13.82
N ALA A 216 -3.21 11.79 -14.11
CA ALA A 216 -3.92 10.73 -13.41
C ALA A 216 -3.30 9.32 -13.57
N THR A 217 -2.47 9.13 -14.58
CA THR A 217 -1.98 7.80 -15.00
C THR A 217 -0.53 7.53 -14.61
N ARG A 218 0.12 8.47 -13.90
CA ARG A 218 1.55 8.39 -13.61
C ARG A 218 1.94 8.93 -12.24
N ALA A 219 2.97 8.35 -11.65
CA ALA A 219 3.57 8.83 -10.41
C ALA A 219 5.02 8.36 -10.26
N ILE A 220 5.78 9.12 -9.46
CA ILE A 220 7.08 8.67 -8.96
C ILE A 220 6.90 8.11 -7.55
N ILE A 221 7.46 6.93 -7.30
CA ILE A 221 7.40 6.25 -6.01
C ILE A 221 8.80 6.04 -5.44
N THR A 222 8.92 6.19 -4.13
CA THR A 222 10.20 6.09 -3.43
C THR A 222 10.01 5.54 -1.99
N PRO A 223 11.04 4.99 -1.32
CA PRO A 223 10.86 4.39 0.00
C PRO A 223 10.55 5.42 1.11
N LYS A 224 11.16 6.61 1.07
CA LYS A 224 11.16 7.61 2.16
C LYS A 224 10.30 8.83 1.85
N ASN A 225 9.65 9.40 2.87
CA ASN A 225 8.85 10.63 2.69
C ASN A 225 9.71 11.87 2.38
N THR A 226 10.97 11.92 2.83
CA THR A 226 11.90 13.03 2.56
C THR A 226 12.11 13.21 1.06
N THR A 227 12.44 12.12 0.37
CA THR A 227 12.61 12.08 -1.09
C THR A 227 11.32 12.43 -1.83
N VAL A 228 10.15 12.04 -1.30
CA VAL A 228 8.86 12.46 -1.85
C VAL A 228 8.69 13.98 -1.80
N THR A 229 9.08 14.62 -0.71
CA THR A 229 9.03 16.08 -0.58
C THR A 229 9.96 16.74 -1.60
N GLU A 230 11.16 16.22 -1.80
CA GLU A 230 12.13 16.72 -2.80
C GLU A 230 11.57 16.63 -4.23
N ILE A 231 11.05 15.47 -4.63
CA ILE A 231 10.43 15.27 -5.96
C ILE A 231 9.26 16.24 -6.16
N ASN A 232 8.36 16.34 -5.19
CA ASN A 232 7.19 17.21 -5.31
C ASN A 232 7.57 18.69 -5.37
N SER A 233 8.60 19.09 -4.62
CA SER A 233 9.13 20.45 -4.65
C SER A 233 9.77 20.77 -6.00
N TYR A 234 10.56 19.84 -6.54
CA TYR A 234 11.14 19.96 -7.88
C TYR A 234 10.06 20.11 -8.95
N MET A 235 9.04 19.25 -8.94
CA MET A 235 7.93 19.31 -9.90
C MET A 235 7.13 20.61 -9.79
N LEU A 236 6.90 21.13 -8.57
CA LEU A 236 6.22 22.41 -8.36
C LEU A 236 7.02 23.58 -8.95
N GLN A 237 8.35 23.55 -8.85
CA GLN A 237 9.21 24.59 -9.44
C GLN A 237 9.08 24.64 -10.97
N GLN A 238 8.90 23.49 -11.63
CA GLN A 238 8.74 23.41 -13.08
C GLN A 238 7.41 23.97 -13.61
N VAL A 239 6.39 24.11 -12.76
CA VAL A 239 5.07 24.59 -13.20
C VAL A 239 5.12 26.11 -13.43
N PRO A 240 4.85 26.60 -14.67
CA PRO A 240 4.96 28.02 -15.02
C PRO A 240 3.67 28.78 -14.63
N ASP A 241 3.38 28.81 -13.33
CA ASP A 241 2.22 29.49 -12.77
C ASP A 241 2.59 30.23 -11.47
N ILE A 242 1.70 31.12 -11.02
CA ILE A 242 1.91 31.95 -9.85
C ILE A 242 1.81 31.08 -8.59
N THR A 243 2.85 31.17 -7.76
CA THR A 243 2.89 30.50 -6.46
C THR A 243 1.95 31.19 -5.49
N LYS A 244 1.11 30.39 -4.80
CA LYS A 244 0.32 30.82 -3.64
C LYS A 244 0.70 29.99 -2.42
N THR A 245 0.98 30.69 -1.33
CA THR A 245 1.38 30.08 -0.06
C THR A 245 0.24 30.19 0.95
N TYR A 246 -0.08 29.08 1.61
CA TYR A 246 -1.08 29.00 2.67
C TYR A 246 -0.42 28.63 3.99
N TYR A 247 -0.47 29.54 4.95
CA TYR A 247 -0.02 29.28 6.32
C TYR A 247 -1.13 28.65 7.17
N SER A 248 -0.76 27.64 7.97
CA SER A 248 -1.65 27.03 8.95
C SER A 248 -1.87 27.94 10.15
N SER A 249 -2.96 27.68 10.88
CA SER A 249 -3.18 28.23 12.21
C SER A 249 -3.05 27.10 13.23
N ASP A 250 -2.06 27.22 14.10
CA ASP A 250 -1.65 26.19 15.04
C ASP A 250 -1.94 26.65 16.47
N SER A 251 -2.54 25.77 17.28
CA SER A 251 -2.83 26.01 18.69
C SER A 251 -2.78 24.72 19.50
N LEU A 252 -2.64 24.84 20.82
CA LEU A 252 -2.72 23.69 21.72
C LEU A 252 -4.18 23.44 22.11
N GLN A 253 -4.52 22.17 22.35
CA GLN A 253 -5.79 21.85 23.00
C GLN A 253 -5.71 22.24 24.48
N GLN A 254 -6.60 23.13 24.91
CA GLN A 254 -6.74 23.50 26.32
C GLN A 254 -7.27 22.30 27.11
N SER A 255 -6.47 21.79 28.05
CA SER A 255 -6.93 20.93 29.14
C SER A 255 -7.29 21.79 30.35
N THR A 256 -8.34 21.40 31.07
CA THR A 256 -8.94 22.17 32.17
C THR A 256 -8.05 22.33 33.41
N GLU A 257 -6.92 21.64 33.49
CA GLU A 257 -6.10 21.57 34.72
C GLU A 257 -4.70 22.19 34.59
N THR A 258 -4.25 22.61 33.40
CA THR A 258 -2.84 23.05 33.19
C THR A 258 -2.62 23.97 31.97
N SER A 259 -3.65 24.71 31.53
CA SER A 259 -3.60 25.47 30.26
C SER A 259 -2.56 26.58 30.22
N ALA A 260 -2.32 27.29 31.34
CA ALA A 260 -1.40 28.42 31.37
C ALA A 260 0.09 28.02 31.26
N SER A 261 0.50 26.85 31.78
CA SER A 261 1.92 26.47 31.79
C SER A 261 2.43 25.90 30.46
N LEU A 262 1.55 25.31 29.65
CA LEU A 262 1.94 24.68 28.39
C LEU A 262 2.08 25.69 27.25
N GLU A 263 1.22 26.70 27.16
CA GLU A 263 1.31 27.72 26.11
C GLU A 263 2.59 28.57 26.26
N ASP A 264 3.03 28.84 27.49
CA ASP A 264 4.30 29.51 27.79
C ASP A 264 5.53 28.63 27.46
N CYS A 265 5.41 27.31 27.60
CA CYS A 265 6.50 26.37 27.30
C CYS A 265 6.64 26.07 25.80
N TYR A 266 5.57 26.25 25.02
CA TYR A 266 5.52 25.87 23.61
C TYR A 266 4.97 27.01 22.75
N PRO A 267 5.81 27.98 22.36
CA PRO A 267 5.39 29.13 21.57
C PRO A 267 4.90 28.71 20.17
N THR A 268 4.04 29.53 19.55
CA THR A 268 3.43 29.17 18.25
C THR A 268 4.46 29.00 17.14
N GLU A 269 5.58 29.72 17.20
CA GLU A 269 6.73 29.60 16.30
C GLU A 269 7.29 28.19 16.32
N PHE A 270 7.41 27.59 17.51
CA PHE A 270 7.84 26.21 17.65
C PHE A 270 6.81 25.25 17.07
N LEU A 271 5.52 25.44 17.34
CA LEU A 271 4.45 24.58 16.80
C LEU A 271 4.45 24.54 15.27
N LYS A 272 4.71 25.70 14.63
CA LYS A 272 4.80 25.83 13.17
C LYS A 272 5.96 25.03 12.56
N THR A 273 7.03 24.76 13.32
CA THR A 273 8.16 23.91 12.85
C THR A 273 7.86 22.41 12.87
N LEU A 274 6.78 21.99 13.54
CA LEU A 274 6.48 20.57 13.70
C LEU A 274 5.83 19.99 12.42
N THR A 275 6.41 18.90 11.92
CA THR A 275 5.93 18.12 10.77
C THR A 275 5.42 16.75 11.23
N PHE A 276 4.29 16.30 10.68
CA PHE A 276 3.69 15.02 11.06
C PHE A 276 3.25 14.21 9.84
N ASN A 277 3.38 12.89 9.92
CA ASN A 277 2.94 12.01 8.84
C ASN A 277 1.42 12.11 8.63
N GLY A 278 1.01 12.35 7.39
CA GLY A 278 -0.41 12.41 7.03
C GLY A 278 -1.13 13.68 7.53
N VAL A 279 -0.38 14.71 7.90
CA VAL A 279 -0.86 16.05 8.22
C VAL A 279 -0.13 17.02 7.27
N PRO A 280 -0.80 18.02 6.69
CA PRO A 280 -0.13 19.08 5.97
C PRO A 280 0.84 19.87 6.87
N ASP A 281 1.92 20.36 6.26
CA ASP A 281 2.87 21.22 6.93
C ASP A 281 2.27 22.61 7.21
N HIS A 282 2.98 23.39 8.04
CA HIS A 282 2.57 24.76 8.34
C HIS A 282 2.50 25.62 7.08
N GLU A 283 3.53 25.53 6.24
CA GLU A 283 3.61 26.21 4.97
C GLU A 283 3.19 25.26 3.84
N LEU A 284 2.08 25.57 3.16
CA LEU A 284 1.59 24.83 2.01
C LEU A 284 1.70 25.70 0.76
N ILE A 285 2.64 25.34 -0.12
CA ILE A 285 2.93 26.07 -1.35
C ILE A 285 2.26 25.35 -2.54
N LEU A 286 1.43 26.06 -3.28
CA LEU A 286 0.66 25.52 -4.41
C LEU A 286 0.70 26.46 -5.61
N LYS A 287 0.39 25.91 -6.78
CA LYS A 287 0.21 26.62 -8.06
C LYS A 287 -1.04 26.09 -8.75
N ASN A 288 -1.67 26.89 -9.62
CA ASN A 288 -2.76 26.37 -10.46
C ASN A 288 -2.23 25.24 -11.36
N HIS A 289 -3.13 24.34 -11.76
CA HIS A 289 -2.85 23.16 -12.57
C HIS A 289 -1.89 22.14 -11.94
N THR A 290 -1.66 22.22 -10.63
CA THR A 290 -0.85 21.23 -9.93
C THR A 290 -1.68 20.07 -9.39
N GLN A 291 -1.05 18.90 -9.38
CA GLN A 291 -1.63 17.67 -8.86
C GLN A 291 -1.44 17.58 -7.34
N ILE A 292 -2.55 17.47 -6.62
CA ILE A 292 -2.62 17.30 -5.17
C ILE A 292 -3.40 16.04 -4.79
N MET A 293 -3.12 15.52 -3.59
CA MET A 293 -3.81 14.37 -3.00
C MET A 293 -4.47 14.81 -1.71
N LEU A 294 -5.72 14.38 -1.52
CA LEU A 294 -6.47 14.59 -0.30
C LEU A 294 -5.96 13.68 0.82
N LEU A 295 -5.83 14.20 2.04
CA LEU A 295 -5.28 13.50 3.20
C LEU A 295 -6.34 12.99 4.18
N ARG A 296 -7.61 13.35 3.97
CA ARG A 296 -8.74 13.03 4.85
C ARG A 296 -9.99 12.75 4.02
N ASN A 297 -10.89 11.97 4.59
CA ASN A 297 -12.22 11.81 4.02
C ASN A 297 -13.03 13.07 4.35
N LEU A 298 -13.40 13.83 3.33
CA LEU A 298 -14.26 15.01 3.48
C LEU A 298 -15.71 14.66 3.14
N SER A 299 -15.92 14.01 2.00
CA SER A 299 -17.23 13.54 1.56
C SER A 299 -17.09 12.29 0.68
N PRO A 300 -17.15 11.09 1.28
CA PRO A 300 -17.01 9.84 0.54
C PRO A 300 -18.08 9.64 -0.53
N GLY A 301 -19.30 10.16 -0.31
CA GLY A 301 -20.38 10.12 -1.30
C GLY A 301 -20.07 10.91 -2.57
N LEU A 302 -19.23 11.95 -2.47
CA LEU A 302 -18.75 12.76 -3.59
C LEU A 302 -17.35 12.35 -4.06
N GLY A 303 -16.80 11.23 -3.57
CA GLY A 303 -15.47 10.76 -3.97
C GLY A 303 -14.30 11.53 -3.34
N LEU A 304 -14.58 12.44 -2.40
CA LEU A 304 -13.56 13.18 -1.63
C LEU A 304 -13.05 12.35 -0.46
N CYS A 305 -12.27 11.32 -0.79
CA CYS A 305 -11.65 10.38 0.13
C CYS A 305 -10.15 10.63 0.28
N ASN A 306 -9.57 10.13 1.35
CA ASN A 306 -8.12 10.11 1.52
C ASN A 306 -7.47 9.33 0.37
N GLY A 307 -6.51 9.94 -0.30
CA GLY A 307 -5.86 9.40 -1.49
C GLY A 307 -6.44 9.89 -2.81
N THR A 308 -7.61 10.55 -2.84
CA THR A 308 -8.17 11.11 -4.08
C THR A 308 -7.22 12.14 -4.66
N TRP A 309 -6.89 11.97 -5.95
CA TRP A 309 -6.07 12.91 -6.69
C TRP A 309 -6.94 14.01 -7.28
N ILE A 310 -6.48 15.24 -7.21
CA ILE A 310 -7.21 16.43 -7.65
C ILE A 310 -6.23 17.33 -8.39
N MET A 311 -6.63 17.81 -9.58
CA MET A 311 -5.94 18.90 -10.26
C MET A 311 -6.50 20.22 -9.77
N ILE A 312 -5.64 21.13 -9.31
CA ILE A 312 -6.06 22.47 -8.91
C ILE A 312 -6.47 23.26 -10.17
N THR A 313 -7.67 23.83 -10.16
CA THR A 313 -8.16 24.73 -11.21
C THR A 313 -8.05 26.20 -10.79
N SER A 314 -8.27 26.50 -9.51
CA SER A 314 -8.16 27.86 -8.98
C SER A 314 -7.85 27.87 -7.48
N LEU A 315 -7.03 28.84 -7.06
CA LEU A 315 -6.55 29.02 -5.69
C LEU A 315 -7.13 30.29 -5.05
N GLY A 316 -8.26 30.15 -4.36
CA GLY A 316 -8.89 31.22 -3.57
C GLY A 316 -8.21 31.42 -2.20
N ASP A 317 -8.65 32.41 -1.42
CA ASP A 317 -8.03 32.68 -0.11
C ASP A 317 -8.44 31.66 0.96
N ASN A 318 -9.71 31.24 0.91
CA ASN A 318 -10.30 30.32 1.88
C ASN A 318 -10.69 28.96 1.28
N VAL A 319 -10.56 28.82 -0.03
CA VAL A 319 -10.98 27.63 -0.78
C VAL A 319 -9.96 27.27 -1.86
N ILE A 320 -9.80 25.98 -2.12
CA ILE A 320 -9.10 25.45 -3.28
C ILE A 320 -10.17 24.83 -4.18
N GLN A 321 -10.22 25.24 -5.44
CA GLN A 321 -11.04 24.60 -6.46
C GLN A 321 -10.19 23.63 -7.25
N GLY A 322 -10.75 22.48 -7.59
CA GLY A 322 -10.06 21.51 -8.42
C GLY A 322 -11.01 20.50 -9.01
N THR A 323 -10.45 19.64 -9.86
CA THR A 323 -11.18 18.58 -10.54
C THR A 323 -10.61 17.24 -10.11
N ILE A 324 -11.46 16.29 -9.74
CA ILE A 324 -11.04 14.93 -9.35
C ILE A 324 -10.40 14.23 -10.55
N MET A 325 -9.30 13.52 -10.28
CA MET A 325 -8.55 12.73 -11.25
C MET A 325 -8.67 11.24 -10.94
N GLY A 326 -9.25 10.49 -11.89
CA GLY A 326 -9.41 9.05 -11.83
C GLY A 326 -10.55 8.56 -10.91
N GLY A 327 -10.89 7.27 -11.06
CA GLY A 327 -11.97 6.63 -10.29
C GLY A 327 -13.36 6.87 -10.86
N SER A 328 -14.39 6.61 -10.05
CA SER A 328 -15.80 6.72 -10.47
C SER A 328 -16.31 8.14 -10.63
N ASN A 329 -15.62 9.11 -10.01
CA ASN A 329 -15.99 10.52 -9.96
C ASN A 329 -14.97 11.37 -10.72
N ASP A 330 -14.31 10.75 -11.71
CA ASP A 330 -13.34 11.43 -12.57
C ASP A 330 -14.01 12.61 -13.28
N SER A 331 -13.30 13.74 -13.34
CA SER A 331 -13.79 15.01 -13.92
C SER A 331 -14.85 15.78 -13.11
N ASP A 332 -15.18 15.36 -11.88
CA ASP A 332 -16.05 16.15 -11.01
C ASP A 332 -15.31 17.36 -10.41
N ASP A 333 -15.92 18.54 -10.49
CA ASP A 333 -15.42 19.75 -9.85
C ASP A 333 -15.72 19.77 -8.35
N VAL A 334 -14.72 20.15 -7.56
CA VAL A 334 -14.75 20.11 -6.11
C VAL A 334 -14.16 21.35 -5.48
N ILE A 335 -14.63 21.64 -4.27
CA ILE A 335 -14.16 22.74 -3.44
C ILE A 335 -13.62 22.16 -2.13
N ILE A 336 -12.38 22.48 -1.81
CA ILE A 336 -11.70 22.04 -0.60
C ILE A 336 -11.55 23.25 0.33
N THR A 337 -11.96 23.09 1.58
CA THR A 337 -11.81 24.09 2.65
C THR A 337 -10.78 23.62 3.68
N ARG A 338 -10.30 24.55 4.51
CA ARG A 338 -9.42 24.23 5.63
C ARG A 338 -10.20 23.48 6.72
N ILE A 339 -9.59 22.44 7.27
CA ILE A 339 -10.12 21.71 8.42
C ILE A 339 -9.16 21.81 9.61
N VAL A 340 -9.67 21.55 10.81
CA VAL A 340 -8.84 21.43 12.01
C VAL A 340 -8.42 19.97 12.19
N LEU A 341 -7.11 19.74 12.27
CA LEU A 341 -6.50 18.45 12.51
C LEU A 341 -5.98 18.41 13.95
N ASN A 342 -6.53 17.51 14.76
CA ASN A 342 -6.00 17.23 16.10
C ASN A 342 -4.91 16.16 15.99
N ILE A 343 -3.74 16.44 16.54
CA ILE A 343 -2.53 15.65 16.38
C ILE A 343 -2.06 15.25 17.77
N GLU A 344 -2.19 13.95 18.05
CA GLU A 344 -1.66 13.32 19.26
C GLU A 344 -0.37 12.56 18.88
N ASN A 345 0.71 12.79 19.62
CA ASN A 345 1.98 12.15 19.35
C ASN A 345 2.66 11.79 20.67
N SER A 346 3.16 10.56 20.80
CA SER A 346 3.83 10.08 22.02
C SER A 346 5.10 10.87 22.38
N ARG A 347 5.67 11.61 21.42
CA ARG A 347 6.85 12.47 21.63
C ARG A 347 6.52 13.75 22.38
N TRP A 348 5.28 14.22 22.33
CA TRP A 348 4.89 15.55 22.83
C TRP A 348 3.79 15.42 23.89
N PRO A 349 3.88 16.16 25.01
CA PRO A 349 2.91 16.07 26.10
C PRO A 349 1.62 16.88 25.85
N PHE A 350 1.31 17.18 24.59
CA PHE A 350 0.18 18.03 24.20
C PHE A 350 -0.50 17.51 22.93
N ILE A 351 -1.75 17.96 22.72
CA ILE A 351 -2.47 17.75 21.47
C ILE A 351 -2.38 19.04 20.65
N LEU A 352 -1.75 18.95 19.48
CA LEU A 352 -1.66 20.08 18.55
C LEU A 352 -2.93 20.13 17.69
N LYS A 353 -3.53 21.31 17.59
CA LYS A 353 -4.60 21.63 16.65
C LYS A 353 -4.01 22.43 15.49
N ARG A 354 -3.98 21.84 14.30
CA ARG A 354 -3.53 22.52 13.06
C ARG A 354 -4.71 22.73 12.13
N ARG A 355 -5.05 24.00 11.84
CA ARG A 355 -6.04 24.37 10.83
C ARG A 355 -5.36 24.63 9.48
N GLN A 356 -5.56 23.74 8.51
CA GLN A 356 -4.94 23.81 7.18
C GLN A 356 -5.81 23.09 6.13
N PHE A 357 -5.57 23.32 4.85
CA PHE A 357 -6.15 22.49 3.78
C PHE A 357 -5.62 21.06 3.88
N PRO A 358 -6.49 20.02 3.91
CA PRO A 358 -6.08 18.64 4.11
C PRO A 358 -5.53 18.02 2.82
N VAL A 359 -4.56 18.65 2.18
CA VAL A 359 -4.01 18.27 0.88
C VAL A 359 -2.48 18.30 0.91
N ARG A 360 -1.86 17.60 -0.05
CA ARG A 360 -0.42 17.65 -0.32
C ARG A 360 -0.16 17.51 -1.82
N LEU A 361 0.97 18.02 -2.31
CA LEU A 361 1.43 17.69 -3.66
C LEU A 361 1.65 16.19 -3.82
N CYS A 362 1.37 15.67 -5.02
CA CYS A 362 1.41 14.23 -5.27
C CYS A 362 1.90 13.80 -6.67
N TYR A 363 2.92 14.46 -7.20
CA TYR A 363 3.72 13.89 -8.30
C TYR A 363 4.57 12.70 -7.81
N GLY A 364 5.06 12.81 -6.58
CA GLY A 364 5.76 11.76 -5.85
C GLY A 364 4.92 11.22 -4.68
N MET A 365 5.03 9.93 -4.39
CA MET A 365 4.51 9.30 -3.17
C MET A 365 5.41 8.18 -2.66
N THR A 366 5.15 7.69 -1.45
CA THR A 366 5.92 6.53 -0.96
C THR A 366 5.41 5.24 -1.59
N ILE A 367 6.28 4.25 -1.73
CA ILE A 367 5.89 2.90 -2.19
C ILE A 367 4.71 2.36 -1.36
N ASN A 368 4.77 2.53 -0.03
CA ASN A 368 3.70 2.08 0.87
C ASN A 368 2.36 2.79 0.59
N LYS A 369 2.38 4.06 0.16
CA LYS A 369 1.16 4.81 -0.21
C LYS A 369 0.62 4.43 -1.58
N SER A 370 1.47 3.96 -2.48
CA SER A 370 1.06 3.48 -3.80
C SER A 370 0.35 2.12 -3.76
N GLN A 371 0.40 1.40 -2.62
CA GLN A 371 -0.21 0.07 -2.49
C GLN A 371 -1.72 0.11 -2.81
N GLY A 372 -2.15 -0.76 -3.72
CA GLY A 372 -3.55 -0.82 -4.19
C GLY A 372 -3.88 0.12 -5.34
N GLN A 373 -2.95 1.00 -5.74
CA GLN A 373 -3.08 1.83 -6.94
C GLN A 373 -2.46 1.12 -8.15
N THR A 374 -3.04 1.31 -9.32
CA THR A 374 -2.53 0.79 -10.60
C THR A 374 -2.38 1.96 -11.55
N LEU A 375 -1.18 2.14 -12.10
CA LEU A 375 -0.79 3.27 -12.94
C LEU A 375 -0.26 2.78 -14.28
N ASP A 376 -0.34 3.62 -15.30
CA ASP A 376 0.16 3.29 -16.63
C ASP A 376 1.66 3.54 -16.73
N LYS A 377 2.18 4.54 -16.00
CA LYS A 377 3.60 4.89 -15.97
C LYS A 377 4.09 5.13 -14.54
N VAL A 378 5.12 4.41 -14.11
CA VAL A 378 5.64 4.45 -12.73
C VAL A 378 7.15 4.63 -12.74
N GLY A 379 7.62 5.64 -12.03
CA GLY A 379 9.04 5.84 -11.77
C GLY A 379 9.38 5.38 -10.37
N ILE A 380 10.32 4.46 -10.21
CA ILE A 380 10.85 4.07 -8.91
C ILE A 380 12.17 4.81 -8.72
N TYR A 381 12.21 5.76 -7.78
CA TYR A 381 13.44 6.48 -7.43
C TYR A 381 14.00 5.94 -6.12
N LEU A 382 15.21 5.38 -6.19
CA LEU A 382 15.92 4.74 -5.11
C LEU A 382 17.25 5.47 -4.83
N PRO A 383 17.22 6.61 -4.10
CA PRO A 383 18.44 7.23 -3.59
C PRO A 383 19.10 6.39 -2.49
N ASP A 384 18.29 5.58 -1.81
CA ASP A 384 18.74 4.52 -0.93
C ASP A 384 18.00 3.23 -1.33
N PRO A 385 18.61 2.05 -1.07
CA PRO A 385 17.90 0.79 -1.21
C PRO A 385 16.62 0.74 -0.36
N VAL A 386 15.67 -0.09 -0.78
CA VAL A 386 14.47 -0.35 0.03
C VAL A 386 14.84 -0.91 1.41
N PHE A 387 14.03 -0.62 2.43
CA PHE A 387 14.32 -0.96 3.83
C PHE A 387 13.33 -1.96 4.44
N SER A 388 12.30 -2.36 3.67
CA SER A 388 11.24 -3.27 4.13
C SER A 388 11.09 -4.46 3.20
N HIS A 389 10.68 -5.59 3.79
CA HIS A 389 10.36 -6.81 3.06
C HIS A 389 9.31 -6.57 1.96
N GLY A 390 9.56 -7.09 0.75
CA GLY A 390 8.62 -7.01 -0.39
C GLY A 390 8.40 -5.59 -0.95
N GLN A 391 9.07 -4.57 -0.42
CA GLN A 391 8.82 -3.18 -0.79
C GLN A 391 9.16 -2.90 -2.26
N LEU A 392 10.27 -3.44 -2.77
CA LEU A 392 10.62 -3.29 -4.19
C LEU A 392 9.57 -3.93 -5.11
N TYR A 393 9.09 -5.12 -4.76
CA TYR A 393 8.01 -5.81 -5.48
C TYR A 393 6.70 -5.00 -5.48
N VAL A 394 6.31 -4.43 -4.34
CA VAL A 394 5.14 -3.55 -4.26
C VAL A 394 5.29 -2.40 -5.25
N GLY A 395 6.46 -1.78 -5.34
CA GLY A 395 6.72 -0.69 -6.28
C GLY A 395 6.63 -1.12 -7.75
N VAL A 396 7.32 -2.20 -8.12
CA VAL A 396 7.33 -2.72 -9.50
C VAL A 396 5.93 -3.15 -9.95
N SER A 397 5.13 -3.74 -9.06
CA SER A 397 3.77 -4.21 -9.37
C SER A 397 2.72 -3.09 -9.49
N ARG A 398 3.09 -1.81 -9.35
CA ARG A 398 2.15 -0.68 -9.51
C ARG A 398 1.87 -0.34 -10.98
N VAL A 399 2.69 -0.82 -11.90
CA VAL A 399 2.60 -0.51 -13.33
C VAL A 399 1.91 -1.64 -14.10
N ARG A 400 1.09 -1.29 -15.10
CA ARG A 400 0.38 -2.27 -15.94
C ARG A 400 1.26 -2.95 -16.99
N SER A 401 2.28 -2.26 -17.48
CA SER A 401 3.14 -2.74 -18.55
C SER A 401 4.62 -2.50 -18.23
N ALA A 402 5.48 -3.39 -18.73
CA ALA A 402 6.93 -3.23 -18.62
C ALA A 402 7.40 -1.89 -19.20
N ASN A 403 6.80 -1.44 -20.31
CA ASN A 403 7.14 -0.18 -20.97
C ASN A 403 6.84 1.06 -20.11
N GLY A 404 5.87 0.96 -19.19
CA GLY A 404 5.53 2.04 -18.26
C GLY A 404 6.48 2.15 -17.06
N LEU A 405 7.38 1.19 -16.85
CA LEU A 405 8.25 1.15 -15.68
C LEU A 405 9.58 1.85 -15.97
N ARG A 406 9.99 2.76 -15.08
CA ARG A 406 11.34 3.31 -15.04
C ARG A 406 11.88 3.26 -13.63
N ILE A 407 13.16 2.92 -13.48
CA ILE A 407 13.83 2.78 -12.19
C ILE A 407 15.13 3.59 -12.26
N LEU A 408 15.33 4.48 -11.30
CA LEU A 408 16.58 5.21 -11.14
C LEU A 408 17.15 4.87 -9.76
N ILE A 409 18.36 4.35 -9.76
CA ILE A 409 19.12 4.01 -8.56
C ILE A 409 20.28 4.99 -8.46
N ASP A 410 20.34 5.72 -7.35
CA ASP A 410 21.42 6.66 -7.07
C ASP A 410 22.29 6.06 -5.95
N ASN A 411 23.04 5.03 -6.32
CA ASN A 411 23.90 4.33 -5.39
C ASN A 411 25.17 5.14 -5.06
N PRO A 412 25.75 4.95 -3.86
CA PRO A 412 27.13 5.35 -3.61
C PRO A 412 28.07 4.77 -4.67
N ALA A 413 29.15 5.49 -4.99
CA ALA A 413 30.09 5.14 -6.08
C ALA A 413 30.66 3.71 -6.03
N ASP A 414 30.66 3.09 -4.85
CA ASP A 414 31.18 1.75 -4.62
C ASP A 414 30.22 0.62 -5.06
N ILE A 415 28.98 0.94 -5.44
CA ILE A 415 27.96 -0.01 -5.86
C ILE A 415 27.52 0.33 -7.29
N PRO A 416 27.47 -0.63 -8.23
CA PRO A 416 27.01 -0.38 -9.59
C PRO A 416 25.59 0.21 -9.62
N GLY A 417 25.36 1.20 -10.50
CA GLY A 417 24.09 1.93 -10.60
C GLY A 417 22.90 1.09 -11.12
N ASP A 418 23.13 -0.16 -11.47
CA ASP A 418 22.11 -1.13 -11.88
C ASP A 418 21.73 -2.13 -10.78
N TYR A 419 22.31 -2.05 -9.58
CA TYR A 419 21.99 -2.95 -8.48
C TYR A 419 21.23 -2.24 -7.35
N THR A 420 20.21 -2.88 -6.80
CA THR A 420 19.57 -2.41 -5.57
C THR A 420 19.32 -3.57 -4.62
N ARG A 421 19.21 -3.30 -3.32
CA ARG A 421 18.89 -4.36 -2.35
C ARG A 421 17.41 -4.67 -2.43
N ASN A 422 17.08 -5.94 -2.54
CA ASN A 422 15.74 -6.44 -2.28
C ASN A 422 15.75 -7.10 -0.90
N ILE A 423 15.01 -6.52 0.06
CA ILE A 423 14.93 -7.10 1.39
C ILE A 423 13.92 -8.25 1.35
N VAL A 424 14.45 -9.45 1.54
CA VAL A 424 13.68 -10.68 1.67
C VAL A 424 14.06 -11.27 3.03
N PHE A 425 13.11 -11.38 3.96
CA PHE A 425 13.39 -12.05 5.23
C PHE A 425 13.51 -13.54 4.98
N ARG A 426 14.74 -14.01 4.75
CA ARG A 426 15.03 -15.41 4.43
C ARG A 426 14.66 -16.36 5.55
N GLU A 427 14.50 -15.87 6.77
CA GLU A 427 13.98 -16.64 7.89
C GLU A 427 12.54 -17.10 7.66
N ALA A 428 11.77 -16.41 6.80
CA ALA A 428 10.50 -16.92 6.28
C ALA A 428 10.72 -18.14 5.37
N PHE A 429 11.86 -18.20 4.67
CA PHE A 429 12.22 -19.15 3.63
C PHE A 429 13.24 -20.22 4.04
N THR A 430 13.76 -20.21 5.26
CA THR A 430 14.83 -21.14 5.70
C THR A 430 14.39 -22.60 5.72
N ASP A 431 13.09 -22.85 5.81
CA ASP A 431 12.51 -24.20 5.73
C ASP A 431 12.50 -24.76 4.29
N ILE A 432 12.88 -23.97 3.28
CA ILE A 432 12.85 -24.35 1.86
C ILE A 432 14.20 -24.89 1.37
N LEU A 433 15.32 -24.48 1.96
CA LEU A 433 16.66 -24.81 1.44
C LEU A 433 17.26 -26.13 1.99
N GLN A 434 16.48 -26.92 2.73
CA GLN A 434 16.91 -28.24 3.26
C GLN A 434 16.07 -29.43 2.76
N ALA A 435 15.26 -29.26 1.71
CA ALA A 435 14.48 -30.35 1.11
C ALA A 435 15.18 -30.99 -0.10
#